data_AF-A0A2E4R4X9-F1
#
_entry.id   AF-A0A2E4R4X9-F1
#
_cell.length_a   1.000
_cell.length_b   1.000
_cell.length_c   1.000
_cell.angle_alpha   90.00
_cell.angle_beta   90.00
_cell.angle_gamma   90.00
#
_symmetry.space_group_name_H-M   'P 1'
#
loop_
_entity.id
_entity.type
_entity.pdbx_description
1 polymer ?
#
loop_
_entity_poly.entity_id
_entity_poly.type
_entity_poly.pdbx_seq_one_letter_code
_entity_poly.pdbx_strand_id
1 'polypeptide(L)' 'MVYLLEDTQPEKCMDIATRLCEALQNPFRLGPYQANISASIGIALYPEHGVDVHSSIHSL' A
#
# COMPACT_ATOMS: atom_id res chain seq x y z
N MET A 1 -8.70 4.70 2.75
CA MET A 1 -7.77 4.36 3.86
C MET A 1 -6.37 4.47 3.31
N VAL A 2 -5.41 5.02 4.07
CA VAL A 2 -4.02 5.17 3.63
C VAL A 2 -3.13 4.50 4.66
N TYR A 3 -2.18 3.69 4.19
CA TYR A 3 -1.19 3.00 5.02
C TYR A 3 0.21 3.47 4.59
N LEU A 4 1.05 3.80 5.57
CA LEU A 4 2.46 4.08 5.36
C LEU A 4 3.26 2.90 5.92
N LEU A 5 4.12 2.33 5.08
CA LEU A 5 5.00 1.22 5.44
C LEU A 5 6.44 1.76 5.42
N GLU A 6 7.10 1.73 6.57
CA GLU A 6 8.51 2.10 6.69
C GLU A 6 9.40 0.90 6.31
N ASP A 7 10.55 1.16 5.69
CA ASP A 7 11.59 0.16 5.34
C ASP A 7 11.04 -1.14 4.71
N THR A 8 10.14 -0.99 3.74
CA THR A 8 9.45 -2.11 3.10
C THR A 8 9.84 -2.23 1.64
N GLN A 9 10.21 -3.44 1.24
CA GLN A 9 10.54 -3.77 -0.15
C GLN A 9 9.28 -3.72 -1.05
N PRO A 10 9.39 -3.28 -2.31
CA PRO A 10 8.27 -3.20 -3.25
C PRO A 10 7.44 -4.49 -3.35
N GLU A 11 8.10 -5.64 -3.35
CA GLU A 11 7.48 -6.96 -3.43
C GLU A 11 6.58 -7.22 -2.21
N LYS A 12 7.06 -6.87 -1.01
CA LYS A 12 6.26 -6.99 0.22
C LYS A 12 5.08 -6.03 0.22
N CYS A 13 5.22 -4.81 -0.30
CA CYS A 13 4.10 -3.88 -0.47
C CYS A 13 3.02 -4.48 -1.38
N MET A 14 3.42 -5.12 -2.48
CA MET A 14 2.50 -5.78 -3.40
C MET A 14 1.78 -6.97 -2.75
N ASP A 15 2.50 -7.79 -1.98
CA ASP A 15 1.93 -8.91 -1.25
C ASP A 15 0.89 -8.43 -0.23
N ILE A 16 1.19 -7.36 0.52
CA ILE A 16 0.27 -6.77 1.50
C ILE A 16 -0.99 -6.23 0.80
N ALA A 17 -0.82 -5.50 -0.30
CA ALA A 17 -1.94 -4.95 -1.07
C ALA A 17 -2.85 -6.06 -1.61
N THR A 18 -2.27 -7.11 -2.18
CA THR A 18 -3.01 -8.27 -2.69
C THR A 18 -3.83 -8.94 -1.59
N ARG A 19 -3.19 -9.25 -0.45
CA ARG A 19 -3.87 -9.91 0.68
C ARG A 19 -4.98 -9.04 1.27
N LEU A 20 -4.81 -7.72 1.28
CA LEU A 20 -5.85 -6.81 1.75
C LEU A 20 -7.04 -6.76 0.78
N CYS A 21 -6.78 -6.71 -0.53
CA CYS A 21 -7.84 -6.82 -1.54
C CYS A 21 -8.63 -8.13 -1.41
N GLU A 22 -7.95 -9.27 -1.30
CA GLU A 22 -8.58 -10.59 -1.10
C GLU A 22 -9.40 -10.65 0.19
N ALA A 23 -8.86 -10.13 1.29
CA ALA A 23 -9.58 -10.08 2.56
C ALA A 23 -10.86 -9.25 2.46
N LEU A 24 -10.81 -8.11 1.78
CA LEU A 24 -11.96 -7.20 1.60
C LEU A 24 -13.00 -7.74 0.60
N GLN A 25 -12.61 -8.62 -0.32
CA GLN A 25 -13.55 -9.30 -1.22
C GLN A 25 -14.41 -10.35 -0.51
N ASN A 26 -14.03 -10.80 0.69
CA ASN A 26 -14.85 -11.72 1.46
C ASN A 26 -16.11 -11.01 2.00
N PRO A 27 -17.29 -11.65 1.95
CA PRO A 27 -18.51 -11.04 2.43
C PRO A 27 -18.46 -10.77 3.94
N PHE A 28 -18.78 -9.53 4.32
CA PHE A 28 -18.91 -9.15 5.71
C PHE A 28 -20.31 -9.50 6.22
N ARG A 29 -20.38 -10.27 7.30
CA ARG A 29 -21.64 -10.62 7.94
C ARG A 29 -22.01 -9.57 8.98
N LEU A 30 -23.05 -8.81 8.69
CA LEU A 30 -23.59 -7.76 9.56
C LEU A 30 -24.94 -8.25 10.13
N GLY A 31 -24.87 -9.16 11.11
CA GLY A 31 -26.04 -9.82 11.66
C GLY A 31 -26.74 -10.71 10.60
N PRO A 32 -28.03 -10.45 10.25
CA PRO A 32 -28.72 -11.20 9.20
C PRO A 32 -28.33 -10.76 7.78
N TYR A 33 -27.59 -9.65 7.64
CA TYR A 33 -27.23 -9.08 6.34
C TYR A 33 -25.82 -9.49 5.92
N GLN A 34 -25.61 -9.55 4.60
CA GLN A 34 -24.32 -9.79 3.98
C GLN A 34 -23.95 -8.57 3.13
N ALA A 35 -22.80 -7.98 3.41
CA ALA A 35 -22.25 -6.87 2.65
C ALA A 35 -21.05 -7.36 1.84
N ASN A 36 -21.14 -7.19 0.52
CA ASN A 36 -20.00 -7.40 -0.38
C ASN A 36 -19.39 -6.03 -0.69
N ILE A 37 -18.10 -5.89 -0.46
CA ILE A 37 -17.35 -4.69 -0.80
C ILE A 37 -16.21 -5.05 -1.75
N SER A 38 -15.84 -4.10 -2.60
CA SER A 38 -14.63 -4.20 -3.40
C SER A 38 -13.67 -3.10 -2.98
N ALA A 39 -12.38 -3.38 -3.10
CA ALA A 39 -11.33 -2.42 -2.83
C ALA A 39 -10.37 -2.37 -4.01
N SER A 40 -9.82 -1.18 -4.25
CA SER A 40 -8.70 -0.96 -5.16
C SER A 40 -7.62 -0.25 -4.37
N ILE A 41 -6.39 -0.76 -4.46
CA ILE A 41 -5.23 -0.27 -3.71
C ILE A 41 -4.17 0.18 -4.70
N GLY A 42 -3.82 1.46 -4.66
CA GLY A 42 -2.66 2.01 -5.37
C GLY A 42 -1.45 2.04 -4.44
N ILE A 43 -0.28 1.63 -4.95
CA ILE A 43 0.98 1.63 -4.21
C ILE A 43 1.85 2.77 -4.74
N ALA A 44 2.40 3.58 -3.84
CA ALA A 44 3.39 4.61 -4.17
C ALA A 44 4.63 4.37 -3.31
N LEU A 45 5.79 4.26 -3.95
CA LEU A 45 7.06 3.94 -3.31
C LEU A 45 7.95 5.19 -3.33
N TYR A 46 8.52 5.49 -2.17
CA TYR A 46 9.52 6.53 -1.98
C TYR A 46 10.80 5.85 -1.48
N PRO A 47 11.99 6.11 -2.05
CA PRO A 47 12.29 7.23 -2.92
C PRO A 47 12.63 6.86 -4.38
N GLU A 48 12.34 5.65 -4.84
CA GLU A 48 12.68 5.19 -6.20
C GLU A 48 12.12 6.04 -7.35
N HIS A 49 11.13 6.91 -7.09
CA HIS A 49 10.66 7.97 -8.00
C HIS A 49 10.83 9.40 -7.43
N GLY A 50 11.68 9.59 -6.42
CA GLY A 50 11.75 10.82 -5.62
C GLY A 50 13.00 11.05 -4.76
N VAL A 51 14.14 10.39 -5.01
CA VAL A 51 15.45 10.85 -4.53
C VAL A 51 16.43 11.08 -5.69
N ASP A 52 16.23 12.18 -6.39
CA ASP A 52 17.39 13.01 -6.72
C ASP A 52 17.13 14.44 -6.25
N VAL A 53 17.07 14.61 -4.92
CA VAL A 53 16.91 15.94 -4.30
C VAL A 53 18.06 16.23 -3.34
N HIS A 54 19.14 15.42 -3.31
CA HIS A 54 20.22 15.64 -2.33
C HIS A 54 21.65 15.44 -2.86
N SER A 55 21.88 15.37 -4.17
CA SER A 55 23.25 15.39 -4.74
C SER A 55 23.73 16.80 -5.11
N SER A 56 23.49 17.80 -4.26
CA SER A 56 24.05 19.15 -4.42
C SER A 56 24.22 19.89 -3.09
N ILE A 57 24.97 19.34 -2.12
CA ILE A 57 25.58 20.12 -1.00
C ILE A 57 26.56 19.26 -0.17
N HIS A 58 27.60 18.66 -0.76
CA HIS A 58 28.86 18.45 -0.01
C HIS A 58 30.04 18.01 -0.90
N SER A 59 30.90 18.94 -1.29
CA SER A 59 32.36 18.76 -1.26
C SER A 59 33.02 20.06 -1.73
N LEU A 60 33.29 20.92 -0.73
CA LEU A 60 34.36 21.90 -0.73
C LEU A 60 35.72 21.21 -0.95
#